data_AF-A0A5N5TDG0-F1
#
_entry.id   AF-A0A5N5TDG0-F1
#
_cell.length_a   1.000
_cell.length_b   1.000
_cell.length_c   1.000
_cell.angle_alpha   90.00
_cell.angle_beta   90.00
_cell.angle_gamma   90.00
#
_symmetry.space_group_name_H-M   'P 1'
#
loop_
_entity.id
_entity.type
_entity.pdbx_description
1 polymer ?
#
loop_
_entity_poly.entity_id
_entity_poly.type
_entity_poly.pdbx_seq_one_letter_code
_entity_poly.pdbx_strand_id
1 'polypeptide(L)'
;MMPLGVPRMKSFNQSNRFGDAMQIQNNIEPMVIDMAVEENENTEEEAIIVENTTLDLETYSNSYTGLAKLQRLIFIADRCPQLKIEALKMAISYVQTTFNVNLYSQLHRKLKEAVSSNAGNGQVGLNPNLPDVACSQASASNTTAGLPTLDLQWVESRSKKAALKLEKLDSDLKNSKVIV
;
A
#
# COMPACT_ATOMS: atom_id res chain seq x y z
N MET A 1 3.39 4.34 -80.13
CA MET A 1 4.65 3.83 -79.53
C MET A 1 4.28 2.73 -78.55
N MET A 2 4.56 1.47 -78.90
CA MET A 2 4.64 0.30 -78.00
C MET A 2 6.05 0.28 -77.34
N PRO A 3 6.42 -0.58 -76.35
CA PRO A 3 5.79 -1.85 -75.92
C PRO A 3 5.66 -1.99 -74.36
N LEU A 4 4.71 -2.74 -73.81
CA LEU A 4 4.60 -4.20 -73.70
C LEU A 4 5.88 -4.89 -73.18
N GLY A 5 5.85 -5.31 -71.91
CA GLY A 5 6.83 -6.19 -71.28
C GLY A 5 6.17 -7.19 -70.33
N VAL A 6 5.72 -8.32 -70.88
CA VAL A 6 5.61 -9.62 -70.18
C VAL A 6 7.00 -10.31 -70.26
N PRO A 7 7.27 -11.54 -69.76
CA PRO A 7 6.68 -12.39 -68.71
C PRO A 7 7.75 -13.08 -67.81
N ARG A 8 7.36 -13.75 -66.70
CA ARG A 8 7.88 -15.12 -66.40
C ARG A 8 7.07 -15.86 -65.32
N MET A 9 6.18 -16.76 -65.75
CA MET A 9 5.96 -18.01 -65.01
C MET A 9 7.09 -18.98 -65.35
N LYS A 10 7.51 -19.81 -64.39
CA LYS A 10 7.40 -21.28 -64.44
C LYS A 10 8.20 -21.96 -63.32
N SER A 11 7.58 -23.07 -62.89
CA SER A 11 8.07 -24.20 -62.09
C SER A 11 7.98 -24.02 -60.57
N PHE A 12 7.03 -24.63 -59.87
CA PHE A 12 6.74 -26.08 -59.77
C PHE A 12 7.94 -26.88 -59.28
N ASN A 13 7.94 -27.15 -57.97
CA ASN A 13 8.35 -28.40 -57.33
C ASN A 13 7.66 -28.39 -55.95
N GLN A 14 6.45 -28.92 -55.81
CA GLN A 14 6.09 -30.33 -55.67
C GLN A 14 6.66 -30.98 -54.40
N SER A 15 5.85 -30.96 -53.34
CA SER A 15 5.51 -32.15 -52.55
C SER A 15 4.28 -31.78 -51.70
N ASN A 16 3.04 -32.04 -52.16
CA ASN A 16 2.38 -33.35 -52.14
C ASN A 16 2.39 -33.86 -50.68
N ARG A 17 1.29 -33.91 -49.94
CA ARG A 17 0.17 -34.83 -50.20
C ARG A 17 -0.89 -34.71 -49.08
N PHE A 18 -2.16 -34.82 -49.47
CA PHE A 18 -3.25 -35.62 -48.86
C PHE A 18 -3.31 -35.63 -47.32
N GLY A 19 -4.34 -35.09 -46.68
CA GLY A 19 -5.72 -35.56 -46.80
C GLY A 19 -6.23 -35.90 -45.40
N ASP A 20 -7.53 -35.73 -45.18
CA ASP A 20 -8.27 -36.08 -43.97
C ASP A 20 -7.83 -37.41 -43.34
N ALA A 21 -7.62 -37.41 -42.03
CA ALA A 21 -7.93 -38.57 -41.19
C ALA A 21 -8.14 -38.11 -39.74
N MET A 22 -9.40 -38.13 -39.34
CA MET A 22 -9.84 -38.18 -37.96
C MET A 22 -9.19 -39.40 -37.29
N GLN A 23 -8.06 -39.20 -36.62
CA GLN A 23 -7.43 -40.19 -35.74
C GLN A 23 -7.75 -39.77 -34.30
N ILE A 24 -8.70 -40.49 -33.69
CA ILE A 24 -8.84 -40.57 -32.25
C ILE A 24 -7.54 -41.22 -31.75
N GLN A 25 -6.57 -40.39 -31.40
CA GLN A 25 -5.38 -40.81 -30.70
C GLN A 25 -5.58 -40.40 -29.25
N ASN A 26 -5.76 -41.41 -28.39
CA ASN A 26 -5.70 -41.30 -26.94
C ASN A 26 -4.37 -40.62 -26.56
N ASN A 27 -4.36 -39.30 -26.48
CA ASN A 27 -3.21 -38.52 -26.04
C ASN A 27 -3.49 -38.06 -24.62
N ILE A 28 -3.22 -38.96 -23.67
CA ILE A 28 -2.95 -38.56 -22.29
C ILE A 28 -1.67 -37.73 -22.38
N GLU A 29 -1.82 -36.41 -22.37
CA GLU A 29 -0.66 -35.54 -22.25
C GLU A 29 0.04 -35.88 -20.92
N PRO A 30 1.37 -36.10 -20.92
CA PRO A 30 2.10 -36.23 -19.69
C PRO A 30 1.87 -34.94 -18.90
N MET A 31 1.27 -35.06 -17.72
CA MET A 31 1.16 -33.97 -16.76
C MET A 31 2.58 -33.42 -16.55
N VAL A 32 2.86 -32.25 -17.14
CA VAL A 32 4.15 -31.58 -17.01
C VAL A 32 4.21 -31.05 -15.59
N ILE A 33 4.68 -31.90 -14.68
CA ILE A 33 5.20 -31.50 -13.38
C ILE A 33 6.52 -30.78 -13.64
N ASP A 34 6.64 -29.63 -12.97
CA ASP A 34 7.80 -28.74 -12.85
C ASP A 34 7.98 -27.67 -13.94
N MET A 35 7.21 -26.60 -13.82
CA MET A 35 7.84 -25.29 -13.67
C MET A 35 7.60 -24.86 -12.23
N ALA A 36 8.63 -24.96 -11.40
CA ALA A 36 8.67 -24.21 -10.15
C ALA A 36 8.35 -22.76 -10.52
N VAL A 37 7.14 -22.31 -10.16
CA VAL A 37 6.90 -20.89 -9.97
C VAL A 37 7.87 -20.53 -8.86
N GLU A 38 9.05 -20.06 -9.25
CA GLU A 38 9.84 -19.19 -8.41
C GLU A 38 8.84 -18.16 -7.90
N GLU A 39 8.46 -18.28 -6.62
CA GLU A 39 7.61 -17.34 -5.92
C GLU A 39 8.34 -15.99 -5.96
N ASN A 40 8.12 -15.25 -7.04
CA ASN A 40 8.49 -13.86 -7.09
C ASN A 40 7.54 -13.15 -6.12
N GLU A 41 7.98 -12.99 -4.87
CA GLU A 41 7.30 -12.22 -3.81
C GLU A 41 6.99 -10.76 -4.22
N ASN A 42 7.41 -10.32 -5.40
CA ASN A 42 7.13 -9.00 -5.95
C ASN A 42 5.93 -8.97 -6.92
N THR A 43 4.86 -9.72 -6.66
CA THR A 43 3.57 -9.40 -7.30
C THR A 43 3.02 -8.17 -6.60
N GLU A 44 3.38 -6.99 -7.10
CA GLU A 44 2.75 -5.73 -6.73
C GLU A 44 1.27 -5.79 -7.12
N GLU A 45 0.44 -6.22 -6.16
CA GLU A 45 -1.01 -6.32 -6.29
C GLU A 45 -1.55 -4.92 -6.64
N GLU A 46 -1.90 -4.74 -7.91
CA GLU A 46 -2.32 -3.45 -8.48
C GLU A 46 -3.40 -2.85 -7.59
N ALA A 47 -3.12 -1.65 -7.04
CA ALA A 47 -3.99 -1.04 -6.05
C ALA A 47 -5.32 -0.68 -6.72
N ILE A 48 -6.33 -1.53 -6.55
CA ILE A 48 -7.70 -1.25 -7.01
C ILE A 48 -8.17 0.00 -6.24
N ILE A 49 -8.22 1.13 -6.94
CA ILE A 49 -8.69 2.39 -6.39
C ILE A 49 -10.21 2.38 -6.42
N VAL A 50 -10.82 2.55 -5.25
CA VAL A 50 -12.28 2.63 -5.13
C VAL A 50 -12.69 4.10 -5.18
N GLU A 51 -13.18 4.53 -6.34
CA GLU A 51 -13.53 5.94 -6.58
C GLU A 51 -14.86 6.37 -5.95
N ASN A 52 -15.78 5.47 -5.60
CA ASN A 52 -17.03 5.81 -4.91
C ASN A 52 -17.31 4.79 -3.80
N THR A 53 -17.38 5.24 -2.56
CA THR A 53 -17.56 4.39 -1.38
C THR A 53 -18.56 5.03 -0.42
N THR A 54 -19.66 4.35 -0.11
CA THR A 54 -20.67 4.78 0.89
C THR A 54 -20.38 4.19 2.28
N LEU A 55 -19.13 3.82 2.55
CA LEU A 55 -18.71 3.16 3.79
C LEU A 55 -18.70 4.15 4.95
N ASP A 56 -19.39 3.81 6.03
CA ASP A 56 -19.25 4.50 7.31
C ASP A 56 -18.00 3.99 8.05
N LEU A 57 -16.97 4.82 8.10
CA LEU A 57 -15.68 4.51 8.74
C LEU A 57 -15.82 4.26 10.24
N GLU A 58 -16.71 4.97 10.93
CA GLU A 58 -16.80 4.91 12.38
C GLU A 58 -17.34 3.56 12.83
N THR A 59 -18.52 3.19 12.30
CA THR A 59 -19.16 1.89 12.56
C THR A 59 -18.27 0.72 12.12
N TYR A 60 -17.66 0.81 10.94
CA TYR A 60 -16.78 -0.25 10.44
C TYR A 60 -15.56 -0.44 11.34
N SER A 61 -14.87 0.64 11.71
CA SER A 61 -13.66 0.56 12.54
C SER A 61 -13.96 0.06 13.96
N ASN A 62 -15.15 0.33 14.49
CA ASN A 62 -15.56 -0.10 15.84
C ASN A 62 -15.89 -1.59 15.92
N SER A 63 -16.11 -2.25 14.78
CA SER A 63 -16.29 -3.70 14.70
C SER A 63 -14.99 -4.48 14.91
N TYR A 64 -13.84 -3.81 14.91
CA TYR A 64 -12.51 -4.41 15.08
C TYR A 64 -11.77 -3.83 16.28
N THR A 65 -10.80 -4.57 16.81
CA THR A 65 -9.94 -4.14 17.92
C THR A 65 -8.48 -4.49 17.66
N GLY A 66 -7.58 -3.88 18.44
CA GLY A 66 -6.15 -4.15 18.39
C GLY A 66 -5.52 -3.83 17.04
N LEU A 67 -4.54 -4.65 16.64
CA LEU A 67 -3.80 -4.46 15.39
C LEU A 67 -4.69 -4.58 14.15
N ALA A 68 -5.74 -5.41 14.20
CA ALA A 68 -6.66 -5.59 13.08
C ALA A 68 -7.36 -4.27 12.72
N LYS A 69 -7.83 -3.51 13.72
CA LYS A 69 -8.46 -2.19 13.51
C LYS A 69 -7.51 -1.24 12.76
N LEU A 70 -6.24 -1.21 13.15
CA LEU A 70 -5.21 -0.37 12.50
C LEU A 70 -4.97 -0.80 11.04
N GLN A 71 -4.78 -2.09 10.79
CA GLN A 71 -4.53 -2.61 9.45
C GLN A 71 -5.70 -2.34 8.51
N ARG A 72 -6.95 -2.48 9.00
CA ARG A 72 -8.15 -2.17 8.21
C ARG A 72 -8.22 -0.68 7.85
N LEU A 73 -7.95 0.23 8.79
CA LEU A 73 -7.93 1.67 8.52
C LEU A 73 -6.82 2.06 7.53
N ILE A 74 -5.63 1.47 7.67
CA ILE A 74 -4.50 1.70 6.75
C ILE A 74 -4.85 1.22 5.33
N PHE A 75 -5.44 0.03 5.23
CA PHE A 75 -5.89 -0.53 3.95
C PHE A 75 -6.92 0.37 3.25
N ILE A 76 -7.92 0.87 4.00
CA ILE A 76 -8.91 1.81 3.46
C ILE A 76 -8.23 3.10 3.00
N ALA A 77 -7.25 3.61 3.76
CA ALA A 77 -6.52 4.83 3.39
C ALA A 77 -5.71 4.68 2.09
N ASP A 78 -5.26 3.47 1.77
CA ASP A 78 -4.50 3.21 0.54
C ASP A 78 -5.42 2.95 -0.67
N ARG A 79 -6.63 2.40 -0.48
CA ARG A 79 -7.57 2.05 -1.58
C ARG A 79 -8.65 3.10 -1.85
N CYS A 80 -9.01 3.93 -0.87
CA CYS A 80 -10.09 4.93 -0.97
C CYS A 80 -9.52 6.35 -0.81
N PRO A 81 -9.18 7.08 -1.89
CA PRO A 81 -8.57 8.41 -1.79
C PRO A 81 -9.48 9.44 -1.09
N GLN A 82 -10.80 9.33 -1.26
CA GLN A 82 -11.77 10.24 -0.64
C GLN A 82 -11.79 10.15 0.89
N LEU A 83 -11.63 8.94 1.43
CA LEU A 83 -11.69 8.67 2.87
C LEU A 83 -10.31 8.63 3.53
N LYS A 84 -9.24 8.82 2.74
CA LYS A 84 -7.85 8.68 3.17
C LYS A 84 -7.50 9.53 4.39
N ILE A 85 -7.87 10.81 4.37
CA ILE A 85 -7.54 11.76 5.45
C ILE A 85 -8.27 11.38 6.75
N GLU A 86 -9.56 11.07 6.68
CA GLU A 86 -10.35 10.69 7.86
C GLU A 86 -9.92 9.33 8.42
N ALA A 87 -9.66 8.33 7.57
CA ALA A 87 -9.14 7.04 8.00
C ALA A 87 -7.79 7.17 8.72
N LEU A 88 -6.88 8.02 8.21
CA LEU A 88 -5.59 8.30 8.85
C LEU A 88 -5.75 9.03 10.20
N LYS A 89 -6.67 9.99 10.31
CA LYS A 89 -6.96 10.68 11.59
C LYS A 89 -7.46 9.69 12.65
N MET A 90 -8.39 8.80 12.29
CA MET A 90 -8.87 7.75 13.19
C MET A 90 -7.76 6.77 13.59
N ALA A 91 -6.90 6.38 12.64
CA ALA A 91 -5.77 5.49 12.91
C ALA A 91 -4.76 6.13 13.87
N ILE A 92 -4.47 7.43 13.72
CA ILE A 92 -3.58 8.20 14.61
C ILE A 92 -4.16 8.27 16.03
N SER A 93 -5.45 8.55 16.17
CA SER A 93 -6.11 8.57 17.49
C SER A 93 -6.04 7.20 18.16
N TYR A 94 -6.29 6.12 17.40
CA TYR A 94 -6.27 4.78 17.95
C TYR A 94 -4.85 4.29 18.31
N VAL A 95 -3.83 4.57 17.48
CA VAL A 95 -2.45 4.13 17.75
C VAL A 95 -1.89 4.78 19.01
N GLN A 96 -2.33 5.99 19.37
CA GLN A 96 -1.92 6.67 20.60
C GLN A 96 -2.31 5.90 21.88
N THR A 97 -3.30 5.00 21.80
CA THR A 97 -3.66 4.10 22.91
C THR A 97 -2.65 2.96 23.09
N THR A 98 -1.82 2.69 22.07
CA THR A 98 -0.84 1.58 22.04
C THR A 98 0.58 2.06 22.42
N PHE A 99 1.58 1.20 22.23
CA PHE A 99 3.01 1.52 22.39
C PHE A 99 3.77 1.55 21.05
N ASN A 100 3.07 1.45 19.92
CA ASN A 100 3.72 1.41 18.62
C ASN A 100 4.08 2.82 18.11
N VAL A 101 5.24 3.31 18.54
CA VAL A 101 5.76 4.63 18.15
C VAL A 101 6.13 4.70 16.67
N ASN A 102 6.62 3.59 16.11
CA ASN A 102 7.02 3.54 14.71
C ASN A 102 5.81 3.71 13.78
N LEU A 103 4.71 3.00 14.08
CA LEU A 103 3.46 3.13 13.34
C LEU A 103 2.87 4.54 13.47
N TYR A 104 2.93 5.15 14.66
CA TYR A 104 2.50 6.53 14.87
C TYR A 104 3.24 7.52 13.95
N SER A 105 4.58 7.43 13.87
CA SER A 105 5.38 8.26 12.96
C SER A 105 5.07 7.99 11.48
N GLN A 106 4.89 6.73 11.09
CA GLN A 106 4.52 6.36 9.72
C GLN A 106 3.16 6.91 9.31
N LEU A 107 2.15 6.85 10.19
CA LEU A 107 0.81 7.38 9.93
C LEU A 107 0.84 8.91 9.76
N HIS A 108 1.58 9.63 10.59
CA HIS A 108 1.75 11.08 10.42
C HIS A 108 2.48 11.45 9.13
N ARG A 109 3.47 10.65 8.69
CA ARG A 109 4.12 10.84 7.38
C ARG A 109 3.11 10.66 6.24
N LYS A 110 2.36 9.55 6.23
CA LYS A 110 1.30 9.29 5.23
C LYS A 110 0.23 10.38 5.22
N LEU A 111 -0.14 10.92 6.39
CA LEU A 111 -1.11 12.02 6.49
C LEU A 111 -0.61 13.31 5.83
N LYS A 112 0.64 13.71 6.09
CA LYS A 112 1.25 14.88 5.45
C LYS A 112 1.26 14.75 3.92
N GLU A 113 1.67 13.58 3.43
CA GLU A 113 1.67 13.28 1.99
C GLU A 113 0.27 13.32 1.38
N ALA A 114 -0.74 12.76 2.07
CA ALA A 114 -2.13 12.79 1.62
C ALA A 114 -2.68 14.23 1.51
N VAL A 115 -2.34 15.08 2.48
CA VAL A 115 -2.76 16.49 2.51
C VAL A 115 -2.08 17.29 1.40
N SER A 116 -0.77 17.11 1.21
CA SER A 116 -0.04 17.75 0.12
C SER A 116 -0.54 17.32 -1.26
N SER A 117 -0.88 16.04 -1.42
CA SER A 117 -1.45 15.51 -2.66
C SER A 117 -2.84 16.11 -2.95
N ASN A 118 -3.68 16.27 -1.92
CA ASN A 118 -5.02 16.83 -2.08
C ASN A 118 -5.00 18.34 -2.36
N ALA A 119 -4.01 19.07 -1.83
CA ALA A 119 -3.80 20.49 -2.10
C ALA A 119 -3.42 20.78 -3.58
N GLY A 120 -2.89 19.79 -4.31
CA GLY A 120 -2.59 19.92 -5.74
C GLY A 120 -3.82 19.94 -6.65
N ASN A 121 -4.99 19.51 -6.17
CA ASN A 121 -6.19 19.28 -6.99
C ASN A 121 -7.30 20.35 -6.80
N GLY A 122 -7.07 21.40 -6.01
CA GLY A 122 -8.09 22.40 -5.69
C GLY A 122 -7.53 23.76 -5.30
N GLN A 123 -7.47 24.66 -6.29
CA GLN A 123 -7.52 26.12 -6.21
C GLN A 123 -7.59 26.74 -4.79
N VAL A 124 -6.44 27.07 -4.20
CA VAL A 124 -6.17 28.38 -3.56
C VAL A 124 -4.65 28.61 -3.59
N GLY A 125 -4.22 29.62 -4.32
CA GLY A 125 -2.81 29.92 -4.50
C GLY A 125 -2.16 30.37 -3.19
N LEU A 126 -1.21 29.58 -2.70
CA LEU A 126 -0.07 30.06 -1.92
C LEU A 126 1.18 29.43 -2.55
N ASN A 127 1.96 30.30 -3.19
CA ASN A 127 3.12 30.00 -4.01
C ASN A 127 4.24 29.32 -3.17
N PRO A 128 4.79 28.16 -3.58
CA PRO A 128 5.82 27.44 -2.81
C PRO A 128 7.25 28.03 -2.91
N ASN A 129 7.44 29.20 -3.52
CA ASN A 129 8.78 29.72 -3.82
C ASN A 129 9.25 30.94 -3.01
N LEU A 130 8.77 31.14 -1.78
CA LEU A 130 9.40 32.06 -0.84
C LEU A 130 10.10 31.28 0.29
N PRO A 131 11.45 31.29 0.37
CA PRO A 131 12.17 30.77 1.52
C PRO A 131 12.16 31.85 2.62
N ASP A 132 11.18 31.81 3.53
CA ASP A 132 11.26 32.63 4.73
C ASP A 132 12.05 31.88 5.81
N VAL A 133 13.29 32.33 5.99
CA VAL A 133 14.20 31.90 7.05
C VAL A 133 13.76 32.57 8.35
N ALA A 134 13.00 31.85 9.18
CA ALA A 134 12.84 32.20 10.59
C ALA A 134 12.63 30.95 11.46
N CYS A 135 13.72 30.56 12.13
CA CYS A 135 13.77 30.06 13.50
C CYS A 135 12.97 28.78 13.88
N SER A 136 13.72 27.71 14.06
CA SER A 136 13.74 26.83 15.23
C SER A 136 12.60 26.97 16.27
N GLN A 137 11.83 25.89 16.42
CA GLN A 137 11.40 25.40 17.73
C GLN A 137 10.74 26.43 18.67
N ALA A 138 9.58 26.98 18.30
CA ALA A 138 8.47 27.32 19.19
C ALA A 138 7.44 28.12 18.40
N SER A 139 6.42 27.44 17.86
CA SER A 139 5.10 28.07 17.68
C SER A 139 4.06 26.99 17.40
N ALA A 140 3.38 26.60 18.46
CA ALA A 140 2.04 26.05 18.37
C ALA A 140 1.12 27.13 17.80
N SER A 141 0.99 27.20 16.47
CA SER A 141 -0.05 28.01 15.84
C SER A 141 -0.28 27.58 14.39
N ASN A 142 -1.26 26.68 14.24
CA ASN A 142 -2.34 26.80 13.26
C ASN A 142 -1.96 27.28 11.84
N THR A 143 -1.20 26.48 11.10
CA THR A 143 -1.23 26.56 9.64
C THR A 143 -1.74 25.21 9.11
N THR A 144 -2.88 25.21 8.42
CA THR A 144 -3.74 24.06 8.01
C THR A 144 -4.72 23.58 9.10
N ALA A 145 -5.85 24.27 9.22
CA ALA A 145 -6.89 24.02 10.23
C ALA A 145 -7.39 22.56 10.23
N GLY A 146 -7.10 21.80 11.29
CA GLY A 146 -7.76 20.52 11.61
C GLY A 146 -6.93 19.24 11.49
N LEU A 147 -5.64 19.32 11.13
CA LEU A 147 -4.80 18.12 10.98
C LEU A 147 -3.95 17.86 12.23
N PRO A 148 -3.93 16.62 12.76
CA PRO A 148 -3.10 16.27 13.91
C PRO A 148 -1.61 16.33 13.56
N THR A 149 -0.83 17.04 14.36
CA THR A 149 0.63 17.15 14.23
C THR A 149 1.33 16.02 14.98
N LEU A 150 2.55 15.68 14.53
CA LEU A 150 3.36 14.64 15.18
C LEU A 150 3.87 15.15 16.53
N ASP A 151 3.49 14.49 17.62
CA ASP A 151 3.95 14.81 18.96
C ASP A 151 5.24 14.04 19.32
N LEU A 152 6.36 14.75 19.31
CA LEU A 152 7.67 14.19 19.65
C LEU A 152 7.81 13.85 21.14
N GLN A 153 7.18 14.62 22.03
CA GLN A 153 7.20 14.35 23.47
C GLN A 153 6.41 13.09 23.79
N TRP A 154 5.29 12.86 23.09
CA TRP A 154 4.57 11.60 23.17
C TRP A 154 5.44 10.44 22.71
N VAL A 155 6.13 10.55 21.56
CA VAL A 155 7.00 9.50 21.02
C VAL A 155 8.08 9.10 22.03
N GLU A 156 8.80 10.07 22.59
CA GLU A 156 9.86 9.82 23.57
C GLU A 156 9.30 9.19 24.85
N SER A 157 8.23 9.77 25.41
CA SER A 157 7.58 9.27 26.63
C SER A 157 7.05 7.85 26.45
N ARG A 158 6.44 7.56 25.30
CA ARG A 158 5.87 6.24 24.99
C ARG A 158 6.95 5.20 24.77
N SER A 159 8.03 5.57 24.07
CA SER A 159 9.22 4.72 23.87
C SER A 159 9.86 4.34 25.20
N LYS A 160 10.10 5.32 26.07
CA LYS A 160 10.63 5.09 27.42
C LYS A 160 9.74 4.17 28.25
N LYS A 161 8.43 4.40 28.23
CA LYS A 161 7.47 3.57 28.97
C LYS A 161 7.40 2.14 28.44
N ALA A 162 7.52 1.96 27.12
CA ALA A 162 7.57 0.63 26.51
C ALA A 162 8.81 -0.15 26.95
N ALA A 163 9.99 0.51 26.96
CA ALA A 163 11.25 -0.10 27.39
C ALA A 163 11.19 -0.57 28.85
N LEU A 164 10.77 0.31 29.77
CA LEU A 164 10.63 -0.03 31.20
C LEU A 164 9.64 -1.18 31.43
N LYS A 165 8.54 -1.20 30.66
CA LYS A 165 7.56 -2.29 30.74
C LYS A 165 8.16 -3.62 30.27
N LEU A 166 9.01 -3.60 29.25
CA LEU A 166 9.70 -4.78 28.75
C LEU A 166 10.71 -5.32 29.77
N GLU A 167 11.52 -4.45 30.40
CA GLU A 167 12.47 -4.84 31.45
C GLU A 167 11.77 -5.47 32.66
N LYS A 168 10.62 -4.92 33.04
CA LYS A 168 9.79 -5.48 34.12
C LYS A 168 9.27 -6.88 33.76
N LEU A 169 8.69 -7.03 32.57
CA LEU A 169 8.18 -8.33 32.13
C LEU A 169 9.29 -9.38 31.99
N ASP A 170 10.49 -8.97 31.57
CA ASP A 170 11.66 -9.84 31.50
C ASP A 170 12.08 -10.34 32.89
N SER A 171 12.11 -9.42 33.87
CA SER A 171 12.40 -9.75 35.27
C SER A 171 11.35 -10.69 35.88
N ASP A 172 10.06 -10.39 35.69
CA ASP A 172 8.95 -11.20 36.20
C ASP A 172 8.94 -12.61 35.59
N LEU A 173 9.28 -12.73 34.30
CA LEU A 173 9.38 -14.00 33.59
C LEU A 173 10.57 -14.83 34.09
N LYS A 174 11.73 -14.21 34.33
CA LYS A 174 12.89 -14.88 34.95
C LYS A 174 12.55 -15.40 36.34
N ASN A 175 11.88 -14.60 37.16
CA ASN A 175 11.48 -15.02 38.50
C ASN A 175 10.45 -16.14 38.48
N SER A 176 9.51 -16.10 37.53
CA SER A 176 8.49 -17.16 37.39
C SER A 176 9.08 -18.49 36.93
N LYS A 177 10.16 -18.48 36.13
CA LYS A 177 10.91 -19.68 35.74
C LYS A 177 11.72 -20.32 36.88
N VAL A 178 12.03 -19.55 37.93
CA VAL A 178 12.78 -20.06 39.10
C VAL A 178 11.86 -20.78 40.10
N ILE A 179 10.55 -20.55 40.03
CA ILE A 179 9.55 -21.09 40.96
C ILE A 179 8.91 -22.40 40.41
N VAL A 180 9.29 -22.85 39.21
CA VAL A 180 8.87 -24.14 38.61
C VAL A 180 10.04 -25.11 38.54
#